data_AF-A0A433DY13-F1
#
_entry.id   AF-A0A433DY13-F1
#
_cell.length_a   1.000
_cell.length_b   1.000
_cell.length_c   1.000
_cell.angle_alpha   90.00
_cell.angle_beta   90.00
_cell.angle_gamma   90.00
#
_symmetry.space_group_name_H-M   'P 1'
#
loop_
_entity.id
_entity.type
_entity.pdbx_description
1 polymer ?
#
loop_
_entity_poly.entity_id
_entity_poly.type
_entity_poly.pdbx_seq_one_letter_code
_entity_poly.pdbx_strand_id
1 'polypeptide(L)'
;MGQVADAITAEIDRFGIRDKHPGLAQLAIQLAESVDAPGNVTGQANAARELRAVMEDLRKLAPPPKDLDRVDELAQKREDGLVRARRA
;
A
#
# COMPACT_ATOMS: atom_id res chain seq x y z
N MET A 1 -12.08 -10.88 8.77
CA MET A 1 -11.03 -9.93 9.19
C MET A 1 -11.72 -8.70 9.73
N GLY A 2 -11.08 -7.96 10.64
CA GLY A 2 -11.67 -6.74 11.21
C GLY A 2 -11.49 -5.52 10.31
N GLN A 3 -12.18 -4.43 10.61
CA GLN A 3 -12.22 -3.25 9.74
C GLN A 3 -10.84 -2.61 9.54
N VAL A 4 -10.00 -2.60 10.58
CA VAL A 4 -8.64 -2.05 10.49
C VAL A 4 -7.73 -3.00 9.71
N ALA A 5 -7.80 -4.30 9.95
CA ALA A 5 -7.03 -5.31 9.22
C ALA A 5 -7.32 -5.29 7.71
N ASP A 6 -8.59 -5.12 7.32
CA ASP A 6 -9.00 -5.01 5.92
C ASP A 6 -8.43 -3.74 5.27
N ALA A 7 -8.51 -2.60 5.96
CA ALA A 7 -7.99 -1.33 5.46
C ALA A 7 -6.48 -1.35 5.27
N ILE A 8 -5.74 -1.92 6.23
CA ILE A 8 -4.27 -2.03 6.18
C ILE A 8 -3.84 -3.00 5.08
N THR A 9 -4.55 -4.13 4.92
CA THR A 9 -4.29 -5.07 3.83
C THR A 9 -4.42 -4.40 2.47
N ALA A 10 -5.50 -3.64 2.26
CA ALA A 10 -5.71 -2.90 1.01
C ALA A 10 -4.63 -1.83 0.77
N GLU A 11 -4.11 -1.18 1.82
CA GLU A 11 -3.04 -0.19 1.70
C GLU A 11 -1.69 -0.82 1.34
N ILE A 12 -1.34 -1.94 1.97
CA ILE A 12 -0.12 -2.71 1.67
C ILE A 12 -0.13 -3.19 0.22
N ASP A 13 -1.29 -3.67 -0.27
CA ASP A 13 -1.45 -4.10 -1.65
C ASP A 13 -1.30 -2.93 -2.63
N ARG A 14 -1.83 -1.74 -2.31
CA ARG A 14 -1.63 -0.51 -3.11
C ARG A 14 -0.16 -0.10 -3.21
N PHE A 15 0.60 -0.25 -2.13
CA PHE A 15 2.03 0.07 -2.13
C PHE A 15 2.87 -0.93 -2.93
N GLY A 16 2.36 -2.13 -3.24
CA GLY A 16 3.13 -3.14 -3.97
C GLY A 16 4.40 -3.60 -3.23
N ILE A 17 4.38 -3.49 -1.89
CA ILE A 17 5.52 -3.79 -1.00
C ILE A 17 5.48 -5.20 -0.43
N ARG A 18 4.34 -5.91 -0.55
CA ARG A 18 4.14 -7.23 0.05
C ARG A 18 5.21 -8.22 -0.37
N ASP A 19 5.62 -8.20 -1.65
CA ASP A 19 6.65 -9.10 -2.18
C ASP A 19 8.08 -8.65 -1.81
N LYS A 20 8.29 -7.35 -1.58
CA LYS A 20 9.62 -6.78 -1.30
C LYS A 20 9.97 -6.82 0.18
N HIS A 21 8.96 -6.64 1.05
CA HIS A 21 9.10 -6.58 2.49
C HIS A 21 8.02 -7.42 3.20
N PRO A 22 7.96 -8.74 2.95
CA PRO A 22 6.88 -9.60 3.45
C PRO A 22 6.78 -9.63 4.97
N GLY A 23 7.92 -9.56 5.68
CA GLY A 23 7.93 -9.55 7.15
C GLY A 23 7.29 -8.30 7.76
N LEU A 24 7.60 -7.11 7.23
CA LEU A 24 7.00 -5.85 7.67
C LEU A 24 5.52 -5.76 7.30
N ALA A 25 5.16 -6.23 6.11
CA ALA A 25 3.76 -6.33 5.69
C ALA A 25 2.96 -7.26 6.61
N GLN A 26 3.51 -8.42 6.97
CA GLN A 26 2.86 -9.36 7.88
C GLN A 26 2.72 -8.76 9.29
N LEU A 27 3.74 -8.07 9.79
CA LEU A 27 3.69 -7.40 11.09
C LEU A 27 2.59 -6.32 11.14
N ALA A 28 2.46 -5.52 10.08
CA ALA A 28 1.40 -4.52 9.98
C ALA A 28 0.00 -5.16 10.04
N ILE A 29 -0.21 -6.28 9.35
CA ILE A 29 -1.49 -7.02 9.39
C ILE A 29 -1.76 -7.55 10.80
N GLN A 30 -0.78 -8.15 11.47
CA GLN A 30 -0.94 -8.68 12.84
C GLN A 30 -1.25 -7.58 13.87
N LEU A 31 -0.61 -6.41 13.73
CA LEU A 31 -0.90 -5.25 14.58
C LEU A 31 -2.32 -4.73 14.32
N ALA A 32 -2.77 -4.69 13.06
CA ALA A 32 -4.12 -4.30 12.70
C ALA A 32 -5.18 -5.29 13.26
N GLU A 33 -4.93 -6.59 13.16
CA GLU A 33 -5.78 -7.62 13.78
C GLU A 33 -5.85 -7.46 15.31
N SER A 34 -4.74 -7.07 15.94
CA SER A 34 -4.68 -6.80 17.39
C SER A 34 -5.47 -5.54 17.79
N VAL A 35 -5.58 -4.55 16.89
CA VAL A 35 -6.43 -3.37 17.10
C VAL A 35 -7.91 -3.74 17.00
N ASP A 36 -8.28 -4.62 16.05
CA ASP A 36 -9.66 -5.08 15.88
C ASP A 36 -10.10 -6.10 16.96
N ALA A 37 -9.15 -6.79 17.59
CA ALA A 37 -9.45 -7.81 18.60
C ALA A 37 -10.12 -7.20 19.84
N PRO A 38 -11.32 -7.67 20.25
CA PRO A 38 -12.05 -7.08 21.38
C PRO A 38 -11.35 -7.36 22.72
N GLY A 39 -11.47 -6.41 23.66
CA GLY A 39 -11.08 -6.62 25.07
C GLY A 39 -10.15 -5.54 25.62
N ASN A 40 -8.84 -5.75 25.51
CA ASN A 40 -7.83 -4.94 26.20
C ASN A 40 -7.58 -3.60 25.48
N VAL A 41 -8.29 -2.55 25.91
CA VAL A 41 -8.16 -1.18 25.38
C VAL A 41 -6.72 -0.66 25.41
N THR A 42 -5.94 -0.95 26.45
CA THR A 42 -4.53 -0.56 26.52
C THR A 42 -3.68 -1.30 25.49
N GLY A 43 -3.94 -2.60 25.32
CA GLY A 43 -3.30 -3.41 24.29
C GLY A 43 -3.61 -2.91 22.88
N GLN A 44 -4.87 -2.58 22.61
CA GLN A 44 -5.31 -1.99 21.34
C GLN A 44 -4.64 -0.63 21.08
N ALA A 45 -4.57 0.24 22.09
CA ALA A 45 -3.92 1.56 21.95
C ALA A 45 -2.42 1.44 21.64
N ASN A 46 -1.74 0.49 22.28
CA ASN A 46 -0.33 0.20 22.01
C ASN A 46 -0.16 -0.39 20.59
N ALA A 47 -1.01 -1.35 20.21
CA ALA A 47 -0.99 -1.93 18.86
C ALA A 47 -1.24 -0.86 17.78
N ALA A 48 -2.16 0.08 18.00
CA ALA A 48 -2.44 1.17 17.07
C ALA A 48 -1.26 2.15 16.95
N ARG A 49 -0.52 2.40 18.04
CA ARG A 49 0.68 3.23 18.01
C ARG A 49 1.79 2.56 17.20
N GLU A 50 2.05 1.28 17.44
CA GLU A 50 3.06 0.53 16.70
C GLU A 50 2.67 0.35 15.22
N LEU A 51 1.39 0.11 14.94
CA LEU A 51 0.87 0.05 13.58
C LEU A 51 1.18 1.34 12.82
N ARG A 52 1.03 2.51 13.46
CA ARG A 52 1.38 3.80 12.85
C ARG A 52 2.86 3.86 12.49
N ALA A 53 3.75 3.46 13.39
CA ALA A 53 5.19 3.46 13.13
C ALA A 53 5.56 2.52 11.98
N VAL A 54 5.04 1.29 11.98
CA VAL A 54 5.29 0.32 10.91
C VAL A 54 4.75 0.82 9.56
N MET A 55 3.56 1.41 9.53
CA MET A 55 2.99 1.95 8.28
C MET A 55 3.76 3.17 7.76
N GLU A 56 4.35 3.99 8.63
CA GLU A 56 5.24 5.07 8.22
C GLU A 56 6.53 4.53 7.56
N ASP A 57 7.11 3.46 8.11
CA ASP A 57 8.28 2.83 7.53
C ASP A 57 7.96 2.13 6.21
N LEU A 58 6.81 1.46 6.13
CA LEU A 58 6.32 0.88 4.88
C LEU A 58 6.09 1.95 3.80
N ARG A 59 5.58 3.13 4.16
CA ARG A 59 5.45 4.26 3.22
C ARG A 59 6.79 4.79 2.71
N LYS A 60 7.83 4.79 3.54
CA LYS A 60 9.18 5.19 3.12
C LYS A 60 9.81 4.18 2.16
N LEU A 61 9.47 2.90 2.31
CA LEU A 61 9.95 1.80 1.47
C LEU A 61 9.09 1.60 0.21
N ALA A 62 7.87 2.13 0.20
CA ALA A 62 6.99 2.03 -0.93
C ALA A 62 7.65 2.68 -2.15
N PRO A 63 7.64 2.01 -3.33
CA PRO A 63 8.02 2.67 -4.56
C PRO A 63 7.17 3.93 -4.74
N PRO A 64 7.71 4.97 -5.38
CA PRO A 64 6.95 6.18 -5.65
C PRO A 64 5.64 5.80 -6.34
N PRO A 65 4.51 6.46 -5.98
CA PRO A 65 3.23 6.12 -6.54
C PRO A 65 3.32 6.19 -8.07
N LYS A 66 2.87 5.13 -8.74
CA LYS A 66 2.57 5.14 -10.18
C LYS A 66 1.30 5.95 -10.47
N ASP A 67 1.06 7.04 -9.75
CA ASP A 67 0.19 8.08 -10.30
C ASP A 67 0.96 8.58 -11.51
N LEU A 68 0.44 8.27 -12.70
CA LEU A 68 1.08 8.51 -13.98
C LEU A 68 1.77 9.87 -13.94
N ASP A 69 3.10 9.85 -13.86
CA ASP A 69 3.87 11.07 -13.98
C ASP A 69 3.51 11.61 -15.37
N ARG A 70 3.38 12.94 -15.53
CA ARG A 70 2.95 13.54 -16.82
C ARG A 70 3.74 13.04 -18.03
N VAL A 71 4.96 12.55 -17.79
CA VAL A 71 5.85 11.94 -18.78
C VAL A 71 5.36 10.57 -19.25
N ASP A 72 4.82 9.73 -18.36
CA ASP A 72 4.26 8.41 -18.70
C ASP A 72 2.98 8.55 -19.54
N GLU A 73 2.13 9.53 -19.24
CA GLU A 73 0.96 9.86 -20.07
C GLU A 73 1.37 10.32 -21.49
N LEU A 74 2.49 11.06 -21.58
CA LEU A 74 3.02 11.53 -22.86
C LEU A 74 3.59 10.38 -23.70
N ALA A 75 4.24 9.41 -23.06
CA ALA A 75 4.76 8.21 -23.71
C ALA A 75 3.60 7.37 -24.29
N GLN A 76 2.53 7.19 -23.52
CA GLN A 76 1.34 6.45 -23.96
C GLN A 76 0.64 7.14 -25.15
N LYS A 77 0.51 8.47 -25.13
CA LYS A 77 -0.03 9.24 -26.27
C LYS A 77 0.81 9.14 -27.53
N ARG A 78 2.14 9.06 -27.41
CA ARG A 78 3.04 8.88 -28.56
C ARG A 78 2.88 7.49 -29.17
N GLU A 79 2.79 6.46 -28.34
CA GLU A 79 2.57 5.08 -28.81
C GLU A 79 1.23 4.96 -29.56
N ASP A 80 0.15 5.51 -28.99
CA ASP A 80 -1.17 5.54 -29.64
C ASP A 80 -1.17 6.34 -30.96
N GLY A 81 -0.44 7.46 -31.01
CA GLY A 81 -0.28 8.26 -32.22
C GLY A 81 0.46 7.51 -33.33
N LEU A 82 1.52 6.76 -32.98
CA LEU A 82 2.29 5.96 -33.92
C LEU A 82 1.50 4.76 -34.46
N VAL A 83 0.69 4.11 -33.63
CA VAL A 83 -0.18 3.00 -34.06
C VAL A 83 -1.25 3.47 -35.06
N ARG A 84 -1.80 4.68 -34.88
CA ARG A 84 -2.77 5.28 -35.82
C ARG A 84 -2.12 5.69 -37.14
N ALA A 85 -0.93 6.29 -37.10
CA ALA A 85 -0.19 6.67 -38.30
C ALA A 85 0.29 5.47 -39.14
N ARG A 86 0.50 4.31 -38.51
CA ARG A 86 0.90 3.07 -39.19
C ARG A 86 -0.29 2.27 -39.77
N ARG A 87 -1.53 2.62 -39.38
CA ARG A 87 -2.78 2.00 -39.85
C ARG A 87 -3.52 2.83 -40.91
N ALA A 88 -3.06 4.04 -41.21
CA ALA A 88 -3.53 4.91 -42.29
C ALA A 88 -2.66 4.73 -43.54
#